data_AF-A0A8S2Y3Y9-F1
#
_entry.id   AF-A0A8S2Y3Y9-F1
#
_cell.length_a   1.000
_cell.length_b   1.000
_cell.length_c   1.000
_cell.angle_alpha   90.00
_cell.angle_beta   90.00
_cell.angle_gamma   90.00
#
_symmetry.space_group_name_H-M   'P 1'
#
loop_
_entity.id
_entity.type
_entity.pdbx_description
1 polymer ?
#
loop_
_entity_poly.entity_id
_entity_poly.type
_entity_poly.pdbx_seq_one_letter_code
_entity_poly.pdbx_strand_id
1 'polypeptide(L)'
;MTAKAILSEERLPVLELGAYGASSTAQSASGSLSSHAQRQQRPSRERRTTLATYLRSDRRSSSMLLSSEARPFKFTASTDSSTTNTNSEPNINEHWTPSKIKLGVSIYPKVAAIQPFHAEKITGMLLEGLPTPQLQRIINIDEDLRVKVEEAMNILTSHSSRDAQQTDSLTTTTTATNERLLTNKNSLFDKQPNEYAPLFWQPDKKGVYAPRPGKHTSERLTAYRNVGRLIGLCLLQNELFPLPLCRHVIKYILNRSVRWHDLAFFDSTMYENLRRTAYDAEKNGPQYINDLHLTFSLAVTEKEGSETYDLVTDGSLKDVTYSNLYEFIKRYAEFRMITLVEQSLQHLRLGVFDVLPSNSLDYLSPEDFRLLLNGTSNINVTTLMAYTTFNDESGENTERINQFKKWFWSVLEKFNAVERQDLVYFWTGSPALPASEAGFQPQPSVTIRPADDQHLPTANTCISRLYVPLYSSKNILKLKLQYAIKTKMFGFV
;
A
#
# COMPACT_ATOMS: atom_id res chain seq x y z
N MET A 1 -14.64 2.52 -9.41
CA MET A 1 -14.20 3.30 -10.59
C MET A 1 -12.69 3.49 -10.56
N THR A 2 -11.97 2.88 -11.52
CA THR A 2 -10.79 3.41 -12.25
C THR A 2 -10.35 2.33 -13.24
N ALA A 3 -11.17 2.13 -14.26
CA ALA A 3 -10.91 1.23 -15.39
C ALA A 3 -10.22 2.01 -16.50
N LYS A 4 -8.93 2.36 -16.32
CA LYS A 4 -8.09 2.81 -17.45
C LYS A 4 -7.63 1.65 -18.35
N ALA A 5 -7.92 0.41 -17.96
CA ALA A 5 -7.60 -0.79 -18.75
C ALA A 5 -8.67 -1.13 -19.81
N ILE A 6 -9.83 -0.47 -19.82
CA ILE A 6 -10.94 -0.76 -20.76
C ILE A 6 -10.87 0.12 -22.04
N LEU A 7 -9.94 1.09 -22.11
CA LEU A 7 -9.86 2.05 -23.22
C LEU A 7 -8.72 1.78 -24.23
N SER A 8 -8.14 0.57 -24.28
CA SER A 8 -7.24 0.21 -25.38
C SER A 8 -8.04 -0.34 -26.56
N GLU A 9 -7.98 0.31 -27.72
CA GLU A 9 -8.64 -0.13 -28.97
C GLU A 9 -7.99 -1.37 -29.64
N GLU A 10 -6.98 -1.99 -29.02
CA GLU A 10 -6.37 -3.22 -29.54
C GLU A 10 -7.08 -4.47 -29.00
N ARG A 11 -7.54 -5.33 -29.92
CA ARG A 11 -8.11 -6.66 -29.60
C ARG A 11 -7.08 -7.49 -28.82
N LEU A 12 -7.46 -7.92 -27.62
CA LEU A 12 -6.67 -8.79 -26.76
C LEU A 12 -6.56 -10.20 -27.36
N PRO A 13 -5.41 -10.89 -27.23
CA PRO A 13 -5.30 -12.30 -27.58
C PRO A 13 -6.20 -13.13 -26.65
N VAL A 14 -7.03 -13.99 -27.24
CA VAL A 14 -7.95 -14.88 -26.54
C VAL A 14 -7.15 -16.02 -25.93
N LEU A 15 -6.96 -15.98 -24.62
CA LEU A 15 -6.41 -17.10 -23.84
C LEU A 15 -7.56 -17.91 -23.22
N GLU A 16 -8.39 -18.51 -24.08
CA GLU A 16 -9.26 -19.62 -23.71
C GLU A 16 -8.94 -20.84 -24.58
N LEU A 17 -8.44 -21.89 -23.95
CA LEU A 17 -8.44 -23.24 -24.49
C LEU A 17 -8.98 -24.18 -23.41
N GLY A 18 -10.21 -24.64 -23.63
CA GLY A 18 -10.97 -25.53 -22.75
C GLY A 18 -12.44 -25.52 -23.14
N ALA A 19 -12.81 -26.38 -24.09
CA ALA A 19 -14.08 -26.47 -24.81
C ALA A 19 -15.35 -26.52 -23.94
N TYR A 20 -16.38 -25.76 -24.33
CA TYR A 20 -17.78 -26.21 -24.43
C TYR A 20 -18.45 -25.45 -25.57
N GLY A 21 -18.92 -26.18 -26.59
CA GLY A 21 -19.63 -25.61 -27.72
C GLY A 21 -21.10 -25.33 -27.39
N ALA A 22 -21.58 -24.18 -27.82
CA ALA A 22 -22.94 -24.00 -28.32
C ALA A 22 -23.02 -22.70 -29.15
N SER A 23 -23.66 -22.85 -30.30
CA SER A 23 -23.91 -21.92 -31.40
C SER A 23 -24.74 -20.67 -31.07
N SER A 24 -24.50 -19.55 -31.79
CA SER A 24 -25.46 -18.94 -32.74
C SER A 24 -25.05 -17.50 -33.16
N THR A 25 -25.02 -17.24 -34.48
CA THR A 25 -25.41 -16.00 -35.24
C THR A 25 -25.08 -14.61 -34.67
N ALA A 26 -24.54 -13.61 -35.39
CA ALA A 26 -24.99 -13.07 -36.67
C ALA A 26 -24.01 -12.04 -37.27
N GLN A 27 -24.23 -11.76 -38.55
CA GLN A 27 -23.55 -10.82 -39.46
C GLN A 27 -23.80 -9.34 -39.12
N SER A 28 -22.80 -8.46 -39.33
CA SER A 28 -22.89 -7.11 -39.92
C SER A 28 -21.47 -6.50 -39.98
N ALA A 29 -20.91 -6.18 -41.15
CA ALA A 29 -21.19 -5.07 -42.06
C ALA A 29 -20.13 -3.95 -41.91
N SER A 30 -19.37 -3.81 -42.99
CA SER A 30 -18.33 -2.83 -43.30
C SER A 30 -18.83 -1.39 -43.36
N GLY A 31 -17.98 -0.44 -42.94
CA GLY A 31 -18.18 0.99 -43.17
C GLY A 31 -16.89 1.77 -42.89
N SER A 32 -16.18 2.11 -43.97
CA SER A 32 -15.01 2.98 -44.02
C SER A 32 -15.27 4.39 -43.49
N LEU A 33 -14.24 5.08 -42.97
CA LEU A 33 -13.84 6.42 -43.42
C LEU A 33 -12.49 6.84 -42.81
N SER A 34 -11.57 7.17 -43.69
CA SER A 34 -10.24 7.73 -43.46
C SER A 34 -10.27 9.26 -43.46
N SER A 35 -9.54 9.92 -42.56
CA SER A 35 -8.83 11.18 -42.88
C SER A 35 -7.82 11.59 -41.79
N HIS A 36 -6.55 11.66 -42.23
CA HIS A 36 -5.52 12.66 -41.90
C HIS A 36 -5.46 13.29 -40.49
N ALA A 37 -4.32 13.07 -39.81
CA ALA A 37 -3.45 14.16 -39.36
C ALA A 37 -2.07 13.64 -38.94
N GLN A 38 -1.06 13.99 -39.75
CA GLN A 38 0.35 13.79 -39.51
C GLN A 38 0.81 14.72 -38.37
N ARG A 39 1.34 14.16 -37.28
CA ARG A 39 2.13 14.94 -36.32
C ARG A 39 3.31 14.12 -35.83
N GLN A 40 4.48 14.48 -36.35
CA GLN A 40 5.78 13.96 -35.91
C GLN A 40 5.97 14.23 -34.41
N GLN A 41 6.17 13.18 -33.62
CA GLN A 41 6.78 13.28 -32.29
C GLN A 41 8.06 12.45 -32.29
N ARG A 42 9.16 13.12 -31.95
CA ARG A 42 10.48 12.54 -31.66
C ARG A 42 10.38 11.59 -30.46
N PRO A 43 11.12 10.47 -30.44
CA PRO A 43 11.03 9.53 -29.33
C PRO A 43 11.78 10.07 -28.11
N SER A 44 11.05 10.32 -27.03
CA SER A 44 11.61 10.47 -25.68
C SER A 44 12.16 9.12 -25.23
N ARG A 45 13.43 9.12 -24.86
CA ARG A 45 14.21 7.96 -24.44
C ARG A 45 13.75 7.48 -23.05
N GLU A 46 12.65 6.72 -23.00
CA GLU A 46 12.26 5.99 -21.79
C GLU A 46 13.28 4.89 -21.50
N ARG A 47 13.86 4.92 -20.29
CA ARG A 47 14.70 3.83 -19.79
C ARG A 47 13.83 2.57 -19.70
N ARG A 48 14.01 1.64 -20.64
CA ARG A 48 13.42 0.30 -20.62
C ARG A 48 13.96 -0.48 -19.42
N THR A 49 13.16 -0.63 -18.36
CA THR A 49 13.32 -1.73 -17.40
C THR A 49 12.68 -2.97 -18.01
N THR A 50 13.47 -4.03 -18.26
CA THR A 50 12.96 -5.29 -18.82
C THR A 50 12.23 -6.09 -17.74
N LEU A 51 11.29 -6.97 -18.10
CA LEU A 51 10.65 -7.91 -17.15
C LEU A 51 11.70 -8.71 -16.36
N ALA A 52 12.77 -9.13 -17.03
CA ALA A 52 13.93 -9.76 -16.39
C ALA A 52 14.60 -8.84 -15.38
N THR A 53 14.70 -7.54 -15.67
CA THR A 53 15.14 -6.55 -14.67
C THR A 53 14.11 -6.39 -13.58
N TYR A 54 12.80 -6.42 -13.80
CA TYR A 54 11.81 -6.30 -12.72
C TYR A 54 11.83 -7.51 -11.76
N LEU A 55 11.85 -8.72 -12.33
CA LEU A 55 11.99 -9.99 -11.59
C LEU A 55 13.36 -10.11 -10.89
N ARG A 56 14.42 -9.48 -11.44
CA ARG A 56 15.76 -9.42 -10.82
C ARG A 56 15.98 -8.17 -9.95
N SER A 57 15.23 -7.08 -10.13
CA SER A 57 15.47 -5.76 -9.53
C SER A 57 14.93 -5.67 -8.12
N ASP A 58 14.05 -6.59 -7.73
CA ASP A 58 13.67 -6.72 -6.33
C ASP A 58 14.78 -7.37 -5.47
N ARG A 59 15.92 -7.78 -6.06
CA ARG A 59 17.17 -7.99 -5.30
C ARG A 59 17.89 -6.68 -4.95
N ARG A 60 17.48 -5.56 -5.52
CA ARG A 60 18.06 -4.22 -5.27
C ARG A 60 16.95 -3.18 -5.26
N SER A 61 16.12 -3.23 -4.22
CA SER A 61 15.40 -2.04 -3.81
C SER A 61 16.41 -0.91 -3.59
N SER A 62 16.31 0.11 -4.44
CA SER A 62 17.01 1.37 -4.32
C SER A 62 16.57 2.09 -3.04
N SER A 63 17.14 1.69 -1.91
CA SER A 63 17.46 2.62 -0.83
C SER A 63 18.65 3.44 -1.32
N MET A 64 18.62 4.76 -1.20
CA MET A 64 19.86 5.55 -1.35
C MET A 64 20.82 5.04 -0.28
N LEU A 65 21.80 4.25 -0.70
CA LEU A 65 22.68 3.51 0.19
C LEU A 65 23.60 4.50 0.90
N LEU A 66 23.58 4.47 2.23
CA LEU A 66 24.68 5.01 3.03
C LEU A 66 25.96 4.27 2.57
N SER A 67 26.93 5.01 2.03
CA SER A 67 28.15 4.40 1.51
C SER A 67 29.20 4.30 2.61
N SER A 68 29.82 3.12 2.78
CA SER A 68 31.00 2.94 3.66
C SER A 68 32.20 3.80 3.22
N GLU A 69 32.23 4.21 1.94
CA GLU A 69 33.26 5.08 1.36
C GLU A 69 33.04 6.57 1.69
N ALA A 70 31.92 6.92 2.33
CA ALA A 70 31.59 8.31 2.65
C ALA A 70 32.65 8.96 3.56
N ARG A 71 32.97 10.23 3.31
CA ARG A 71 34.03 10.93 4.06
C ARG A 71 33.58 11.24 5.49
N PRO A 72 34.42 11.00 6.53
CA PRO A 72 34.08 11.36 7.90
C PRO A 72 33.82 12.88 8.04
N PHE A 73 32.82 13.24 8.82
CA PHE A 73 32.55 14.63 9.18
C PHE A 73 33.31 14.97 10.47
N LYS A 74 34.27 15.90 10.40
CA LYS A 74 35.01 16.38 11.58
C LYS A 74 34.27 17.56 12.21
N PHE A 75 33.93 17.44 13.50
CA PHE A 75 33.24 18.48 14.25
C PHE A 75 34.22 19.57 14.72
N THR A 76 34.00 20.82 14.30
CA THR A 76 34.76 21.99 14.78
C THR A 76 33.84 22.90 15.60
N ALA A 77 34.11 23.04 16.89
CA ALA A 77 33.23 23.72 17.85
C ALA A 77 33.30 25.27 17.83
N SER A 78 34.15 25.89 17.01
CA SER A 78 34.37 27.34 17.05
C SER A 78 33.58 28.08 15.96
N THR A 79 32.49 28.72 16.36
CA THR A 79 31.91 29.85 15.62
C THR A 79 32.06 31.09 16.50
N ASP A 80 33.27 31.65 16.56
CA ASP A 80 33.49 33.02 17.02
C ASP A 80 34.60 33.66 16.17
N SER A 81 34.31 34.87 15.70
CA SER A 81 35.18 35.68 14.85
C SER A 81 36.33 36.31 15.63
N SER A 82 37.48 36.45 14.94
CA SER A 82 38.69 37.23 15.27
C SER A 82 39.78 36.53 16.10
N THR A 83 40.85 36.08 15.42
CA THR A 83 42.25 36.44 15.69
C THR A 83 43.19 35.73 14.69
N THR A 84 44.18 36.48 14.23
CA THR A 84 45.27 36.09 13.33
C THR A 84 46.25 35.12 13.99
N ASN A 85 46.56 33.98 13.35
CA ASN A 85 47.94 33.53 13.09
C ASN A 85 48.04 32.19 12.35
N THR A 86 48.74 32.24 11.21
CA THR A 86 49.69 31.29 10.62
C THR A 86 49.65 29.81 11.06
N ASN A 87 48.90 29.00 10.31
CA ASN A 87 49.29 27.73 9.68
C ASN A 87 47.98 27.02 9.31
N SER A 88 47.43 27.37 8.15
CA SER A 88 46.18 26.83 7.65
C SER A 88 46.38 25.37 7.20
N GLU A 89 46.08 24.42 8.08
CA GLU A 89 45.61 23.11 7.64
C GLU A 89 44.42 23.32 6.67
N PRO A 90 44.36 22.58 5.55
CA PRO A 90 43.30 22.77 4.57
C PRO A 90 41.95 22.53 5.25
N ASN A 91 40.99 23.43 5.03
CA ASN A 91 39.69 23.43 5.68
C ASN A 91 38.91 22.14 5.31
N ILE A 92 38.98 21.13 6.19
CA ILE A 92 38.69 19.71 5.89
C ILE A 92 37.22 19.46 5.47
N ASN A 93 36.32 20.39 5.76
CA ASN A 93 34.88 20.31 5.45
C ASN A 93 34.46 21.08 4.18
N GLU A 94 35.37 21.66 3.39
CA GLU A 94 35.05 22.46 2.19
C GLU A 94 34.24 21.72 1.11
N HIS A 95 34.26 20.39 1.11
CA HIS A 95 33.54 19.56 0.14
C HIS A 95 32.02 19.50 0.38
N TRP A 96 31.54 19.98 1.53
CA TRP A 96 30.11 20.01 1.85
C TRP A 96 29.50 21.39 1.57
N THR A 97 28.28 21.41 1.02
CA THR A 97 27.52 22.67 0.89
C THR A 97 27.30 23.31 2.27
N PRO A 98 27.27 24.65 2.40
CA PRO A 98 27.07 25.35 3.68
C PRO A 98 25.84 24.89 4.48
N SER A 99 24.77 24.49 3.78
CA SER A 99 23.56 23.94 4.41
C SER A 99 23.78 22.56 5.05
N LYS A 100 24.59 21.69 4.43
CA LYS A 100 24.93 20.37 4.98
C LYS A 100 25.91 20.48 6.15
N ILE A 101 26.83 21.46 6.14
CA ILE A 101 27.72 21.74 7.27
C ILE A 101 26.91 22.14 8.52
N LYS A 102 25.95 23.05 8.38
CA LYS A 102 25.05 23.45 9.49
C LYS A 102 24.25 22.26 10.04
N LEU A 103 23.78 21.37 9.17
CA LEU A 103 23.09 20.14 9.60
C LEU A 103 24.04 19.14 10.27
N GLY A 104 25.27 19.00 9.77
CA GLY A 104 26.30 18.15 10.36
C GLY A 104 26.66 18.56 11.79
N VAL A 105 26.81 19.86 12.04
CA VAL A 105 27.04 20.42 13.38
C VAL A 105 25.85 20.12 14.33
N SER A 106 24.62 20.08 13.81
CA SER A 106 23.42 19.75 14.60
C SER A 106 23.21 18.25 14.82
N ILE A 107 23.64 17.40 13.88
CA ILE A 107 23.45 15.94 13.92
C ILE A 107 24.56 15.28 14.76
N TYR A 108 25.80 15.74 14.64
CA TYR A 108 26.97 15.13 15.26
C TYR A 108 26.82 14.89 16.78
N PRO A 109 26.36 15.86 17.60
CA PRO A 109 26.19 15.64 19.04
C PRO A 109 25.15 14.57 19.36
N LYS A 110 24.09 14.48 18.56
CA LYS A 110 23.04 13.47 18.73
C LYS A 110 23.53 12.06 18.34
N VAL A 111 24.35 11.96 17.29
CA VAL A 111 24.97 10.69 16.88
C VAL A 111 26.03 10.26 17.89
N ALA A 112 26.84 11.19 18.39
CA ALA A 112 27.87 10.92 19.41
C ALA A 112 27.27 10.44 20.74
N ALA A 113 26.05 10.88 21.08
CA ALA A 113 25.32 10.38 22.24
C ALA A 113 24.87 8.91 22.10
N ILE A 114 24.69 8.42 20.87
CA ILE A 114 24.27 7.04 20.58
C ILE A 114 25.50 6.13 20.34
N GLN A 115 26.48 6.60 19.56
CA GLN A 115 27.70 5.86 19.22
C GLN A 115 28.91 6.81 19.20
N PRO A 116 29.63 6.98 20.32
CA PRO A 116 30.72 7.95 20.42
C PRO A 116 31.95 7.58 19.59
N PHE A 117 32.22 6.29 19.37
CA PHE A 117 33.43 5.82 18.70
C PHE A 117 33.40 5.99 17.16
N HIS A 118 32.22 5.92 16.55
CA HIS A 118 32.04 6.03 15.09
C HIS A 118 31.30 7.30 14.65
N ALA A 119 31.14 8.27 15.55
CA ALA A 119 30.29 9.45 15.32
C ALA A 119 30.68 10.26 14.08
N GLU A 120 31.97 10.45 13.81
CA GLU A 120 32.46 11.21 12.65
C GLU A 120 32.11 10.51 11.32
N LYS A 121 32.32 9.19 11.26
CA LYS A 121 32.08 8.38 10.06
C LYS A 121 30.58 8.24 9.77
N ILE A 122 29.78 7.97 10.80
CA ILE A 122 28.33 7.84 10.68
C ILE A 122 27.70 9.18 10.27
N THR A 123 28.14 10.29 10.89
CA THR A 123 27.65 11.63 10.49
C THR A 123 28.00 11.94 9.04
N GLY A 124 29.20 11.57 8.57
CA GLY A 124 29.59 11.66 7.16
C GLY A 124 28.69 10.83 6.24
N MET A 125 28.44 9.57 6.58
CA MET A 125 27.55 8.67 5.84
C MET A 125 26.14 9.23 5.71
N LEU A 126 25.60 9.81 6.78
CA LEU A 126 24.27 10.43 6.79
C LEU A 126 24.23 11.70 5.92
N LEU A 127 25.25 12.55 6.00
CA LEU A 127 25.34 13.77 5.20
C LEU A 127 25.54 13.49 3.70
N GLU A 128 26.22 12.41 3.33
CA GLU A 128 26.43 12.00 1.95
C GLU A 128 25.21 11.29 1.36
N GLY A 129 24.66 10.32 2.10
CA GLY A 129 23.63 9.42 1.62
C GLY A 129 22.21 10.00 1.63
N LEU A 130 21.95 11.05 2.43
CA LEU A 130 20.60 11.60 2.59
C LEU A 130 20.44 13.02 2.02
N PRO A 131 19.31 13.33 1.37
CA PRO A 131 18.99 14.68 0.93
C PRO A 131 18.61 15.60 2.11
N THR A 132 18.97 16.88 2.02
CA THR A 132 18.78 17.92 3.04
C THR A 132 17.40 17.95 3.73
N PRO A 133 16.26 17.78 3.02
CA PRO A 133 14.93 17.80 3.66
C PRO A 133 14.65 16.58 4.54
N GLN A 134 15.27 15.44 4.22
CA GLN A 134 15.14 14.22 5.03
C GLN A 134 16.00 14.31 6.28
N LEU A 135 17.21 14.87 6.16
CA LEU A 135 18.08 15.15 7.32
C LEU A 135 17.39 16.08 8.33
N GLN A 136 16.68 17.11 7.86
CA GLN A 136 15.89 17.98 8.75
C GLN A 136 14.76 17.25 9.47
N ARG A 137 14.11 16.29 8.80
CA ARG A 137 13.06 15.47 9.42
C ARG A 137 13.64 14.53 10.49
N ILE A 138 14.76 13.88 10.17
CA ILE A 138 15.45 12.94 11.06
C ILE A 138 16.03 13.65 12.28
N ILE A 139 16.49 14.90 12.14
CA ILE A 139 16.95 15.71 13.29
C ILE A 139 15.81 15.98 14.29
N ASN A 140 14.57 16.10 13.81
CA ASN A 140 13.41 16.42 14.64
C ASN A 140 12.76 15.19 15.29
N ILE A 141 13.07 13.99 14.80
CA ILE A 141 12.50 12.72 15.28
C ILE A 141 13.66 11.81 15.70
N ASP A 142 13.98 11.80 17.00
CA ASP A 142 15.16 11.09 17.52
C ASP A 142 15.15 9.57 17.24
N GLU A 143 13.96 8.99 17.07
CA GLU A 143 13.82 7.56 16.77
C GLU A 143 14.20 7.20 15.32
N ASP A 144 13.90 8.08 14.36
CA ASP A 144 14.34 7.92 12.97
C ASP A 144 15.87 8.06 12.87
N LEU A 145 16.46 8.93 13.71
CA LEU A 145 17.91 9.09 13.77
C LEU A 145 18.60 7.82 14.29
N ARG A 146 18.05 7.20 15.34
CA ARG A 146 18.56 5.94 15.90
C ARG A 146 18.57 4.82 14.88
N VAL A 147 17.46 4.62 14.16
CA VAL A 147 17.35 3.60 13.10
C VAL A 147 18.42 3.82 12.02
N LYS A 148 18.68 5.07 11.63
CA LYS A 148 19.69 5.39 10.61
C LYS A 148 21.13 5.28 11.09
N VAL A 149 21.39 5.56 12.36
CA VAL A 149 22.70 5.32 13.00
C VAL A 149 23.00 3.82 13.09
N GLU A 150 22.00 3.01 13.41
CA GLU A 150 22.13 1.54 13.44
C GLU A 150 22.35 0.94 12.04
N GLU A 151 21.64 1.44 11.03
CA GLU A 151 21.87 1.07 9.62
C GLU A 151 23.31 1.40 9.17
N ALA A 152 23.82 2.59 9.51
CA ALA A 152 25.19 2.99 9.21
C ALA A 152 26.22 2.12 9.95
N MET A 153 25.96 1.75 11.21
CA MET A 153 26.84 0.90 12.00
C MET A 153 26.92 -0.52 11.42
N ASN A 154 25.78 -1.11 11.04
CA ASN A 154 25.74 -2.42 10.39
C ASN A 154 26.56 -2.46 9.09
N ILE A 155 26.54 -1.37 8.32
CA ILE A 155 27.36 -1.23 7.10
C ILE A 155 28.85 -1.20 7.45
N LEU A 156 29.26 -0.47 8.50
CA LEU A 156 30.66 -0.43 8.96
C LEU A 156 31.15 -1.80 9.50
N THR A 157 30.31 -2.52 10.24
CA THR A 157 30.64 -3.87 10.75
C THR A 157 30.74 -4.90 9.62
N SER A 158 29.90 -4.78 8.58
CA SER A 158 29.96 -5.65 7.40
C SER A 158 31.22 -5.43 6.55
N HIS A 159 31.76 -4.20 6.54
CA HIS A 159 32.98 -3.85 5.81
C HIS A 159 34.25 -4.25 6.56
N SER A 160 34.32 -4.02 7.87
CA SER A 160 35.45 -4.47 8.70
C SER A 160 35.65 -6.00 8.68
N SER A 161 34.55 -6.75 8.53
CA SER A 161 34.59 -8.21 8.34
C SER A 161 35.14 -8.65 6.97
N ARG A 162 35.05 -7.79 5.94
CA ARG A 162 35.60 -8.04 4.59
C ARG A 162 37.07 -7.66 4.49
N ASP A 163 37.50 -6.58 5.13
CA ASP A 163 38.91 -6.18 5.16
C ASP A 163 39.76 -7.17 5.97
N ALA A 164 39.20 -7.79 7.02
CA ALA A 164 39.87 -8.85 7.80
C ALA A 164 40.10 -10.16 7.03
N GLN A 165 39.43 -10.39 5.89
CA GLN A 165 39.65 -11.57 5.04
C GLN A 165 40.67 -11.32 3.91
N GLN A 166 41.15 -10.09 3.74
CA GLN A 166 42.12 -9.71 2.70
C GLN A 166 43.55 -9.47 3.24
N THR A 167 43.74 -9.46 4.55
CA THR A 167 45.05 -9.32 5.21
C THR A 167 45.38 -10.53 6.07
N ASP A 168 45.36 -11.73 5.49
CA ASP A 168 45.98 -12.90 6.11
C ASP A 168 46.73 -13.72 5.05
N SER A 169 47.84 -13.13 4.63
CA SER A 169 48.95 -13.81 3.97
C SER A 169 50.21 -13.07 4.41
N LEU A 170 51.10 -13.77 5.11
CA LEU A 170 52.40 -13.33 5.67
C LEU A 170 52.34 -12.80 7.12
N THR A 171 52.34 -13.67 8.12
CA THR A 171 53.56 -14.10 8.88
C THR A 171 53.19 -14.82 10.18
N THR A 172 53.83 -15.97 10.39
CA THR A 172 53.99 -16.70 11.67
C THR A 172 54.52 -15.74 12.76
N THR A 173 54.19 -15.82 14.05
CA THR A 173 54.52 -16.87 15.02
C THR A 173 54.01 -16.46 16.42
N THR A 174 53.73 -17.44 17.27
CA THR A 174 53.81 -17.46 18.75
C THR A 174 52.63 -17.01 19.65
N THR A 175 52.44 -17.87 20.67
CA THR A 175 51.79 -17.71 21.98
C THR A 175 50.27 -17.75 22.09
N ALA A 176 49.80 -18.94 22.47
CA ALA A 176 48.54 -19.19 23.14
C ALA A 176 48.58 -18.66 24.58
N THR A 177 47.47 -18.06 25.03
CA THR A 177 46.86 -18.26 26.37
C THR A 177 45.48 -17.57 26.41
N ASN A 178 44.46 -18.33 26.82
CA ASN A 178 43.24 -17.97 27.57
C ASN A 178 42.67 -16.55 27.37
N GLU A 179 41.47 -16.35 26.83
CA GLU A 179 40.21 -16.54 27.58
C GLU A 179 39.03 -16.74 26.60
N ARG A 180 38.49 -17.97 26.56
CA ARG A 180 37.14 -18.25 26.04
C ARG A 180 36.24 -18.49 27.24
N LEU A 181 35.45 -17.49 27.65
CA LEU A 181 34.19 -17.70 28.34
C LEU A 181 33.45 -16.36 28.45
N LEU A 182 32.17 -16.38 28.07
CA LEU A 182 31.18 -15.30 28.20
C LEU A 182 31.35 -14.19 27.14
N THR A 183 30.84 -14.34 25.93
CA THR A 183 29.48 -13.88 25.61
C THR A 183 29.15 -14.34 24.18
N ASN A 184 28.55 -15.52 24.03
CA ASN A 184 28.03 -15.96 22.73
C ASN A 184 26.64 -16.57 22.91
N LYS A 185 25.68 -15.69 23.22
CA LYS A 185 24.24 -15.92 23.13
C LYS A 185 23.65 -14.55 22.83
N ASN A 186 23.42 -14.23 21.54
CA ASN A 186 22.42 -13.28 21.01
C ASN A 186 22.73 -12.79 19.59
N SER A 187 22.97 -13.68 18.61
CA SER A 187 22.88 -13.29 17.19
C SER A 187 22.58 -14.47 16.26
N LEU A 188 21.54 -15.25 16.60
CA LEU A 188 21.02 -16.32 15.73
C LEU A 188 19.48 -16.39 15.68
N PHE A 189 18.81 -15.38 16.23
CA PHE A 189 17.39 -15.11 16.07
C PHE A 189 17.34 -13.66 15.57
N ASP A 190 16.96 -13.31 14.35
CA ASP A 190 15.61 -13.46 13.84
C ASP A 190 15.62 -13.31 12.30
N LYS A 191 15.49 -14.42 11.57
CA LYS A 191 15.17 -14.45 10.12
C LYS A 191 14.00 -15.40 9.88
N GLN A 192 13.01 -15.34 10.75
CA GLN A 192 11.76 -16.06 10.61
C GLN A 192 10.69 -15.03 10.24
N PRO A 193 9.76 -15.28 9.30
CA PRO A 193 8.54 -14.49 9.23
C PRO A 193 7.88 -14.60 10.59
N ASN A 194 7.99 -13.51 11.35
CA ASN A 194 7.64 -13.43 12.76
C ASN A 194 6.20 -13.93 12.92
N GLU A 195 5.94 -14.84 13.86
CA GLU A 195 4.59 -15.40 14.08
C GLU A 195 3.54 -14.30 14.33
N TYR A 196 4.01 -13.18 14.88
CA TYR A 196 3.29 -11.94 15.14
C TYR A 196 3.14 -11.01 13.93
N ALA A 197 3.55 -11.44 12.73
CA ALA A 197 3.35 -10.70 11.50
C ALA A 197 1.85 -10.47 11.23
N PRO A 198 1.45 -9.28 10.73
CA PRO A 198 0.08 -9.03 10.30
C PRO A 198 -0.48 -10.14 9.39
N LEU A 199 -1.76 -10.48 9.58
CA LEU A 199 -2.46 -11.48 8.76
C LEU A 199 -2.62 -11.00 7.33
N PHE A 200 -2.91 -9.72 7.14
CA PHE A 200 -3.14 -9.14 5.83
C PHE A 200 -2.09 -8.10 5.50
N TRP A 201 -1.86 -7.89 4.21
CA TRP A 201 -0.97 -6.86 3.68
C TRP A 201 -1.58 -6.23 2.43
N GLN A 202 -1.05 -5.09 2.02
CA GLN A 202 -1.47 -4.37 0.82
C GLN A 202 -0.46 -4.62 -0.31
N PRO A 203 -0.84 -5.34 -1.39
CA PRO A 203 0.03 -5.63 -2.52
C PRO A 203 0.46 -4.40 -3.33
N ASP A 204 -0.46 -3.47 -3.54
CA ASP A 204 -0.23 -2.19 -4.25
C ASP A 204 -0.64 -1.02 -3.35
N LYS A 205 -0.37 0.23 -3.76
CA LYS A 205 -0.72 1.48 -3.03
C LYS A 205 -2.22 1.80 -2.99
N LYS A 206 -3.09 0.81 -3.17
CA LYS A 206 -4.55 1.00 -3.21
C LYS A 206 -5.14 0.13 -2.11
N GLY A 207 -5.91 0.73 -1.22
CA GLY A 207 -6.42 0.14 0.04
C GLY A 207 -7.34 -1.08 -0.09
N VAL A 208 -6.82 -2.15 -0.69
CA VAL A 208 -7.33 -3.51 -0.72
C VAL A 208 -6.26 -4.43 -0.15
N TYR A 209 -6.70 -5.50 0.49
CA TYR A 209 -5.87 -6.38 1.29
C TYR A 209 -5.91 -7.81 0.79
N ALA A 210 -4.77 -8.48 0.87
CA ALA A 210 -4.63 -9.91 0.61
C ALA A 210 -4.01 -10.61 1.84
N PRO A 211 -4.27 -11.92 2.04
CA PRO A 211 -3.56 -12.71 3.03
C PRO A 211 -2.05 -12.60 2.83
N ARG A 212 -1.32 -12.48 3.94
CA ARG A 212 0.14 -12.43 3.93
C ARG A 212 0.69 -13.85 3.95
N PRO A 213 1.58 -14.21 3.00
CA PRO A 213 2.34 -15.45 3.06
C PRO A 213 3.07 -15.56 4.40
N GLY A 214 3.19 -16.78 4.91
CA GLY A 214 3.84 -17.03 6.19
C GLY A 214 3.57 -18.44 6.69
N LYS A 215 4.14 -18.77 7.85
CA LYS A 215 3.97 -20.09 8.45
C LYS A 215 2.51 -20.39 8.74
N HIS A 216 2.11 -21.61 8.43
CA HIS A 216 0.77 -22.11 8.69
C HIS A 216 0.64 -22.68 10.12
N THR A 217 1.02 -21.89 11.13
CA THR A 217 0.81 -22.28 12.53
C THR A 217 -0.69 -22.37 12.83
N SER A 218 -1.06 -23.23 13.78
CA SER A 218 -2.46 -23.46 14.15
C SER A 218 -3.14 -22.15 14.59
N GLU A 219 -2.40 -21.33 15.33
CA GLU A 219 -2.81 -20.03 15.85
C GLU A 219 -3.11 -19.06 14.70
N ARG A 220 -2.21 -18.97 13.71
CA ARG A 220 -2.37 -18.07 12.56
C ARG A 220 -3.53 -18.51 11.66
N LEU A 221 -3.65 -19.81 11.40
CA LEU A 221 -4.77 -20.37 10.62
C LEU A 221 -6.12 -20.17 11.35
N THR A 222 -6.13 -20.33 12.67
CA THR A 222 -7.30 -20.04 13.50
C THR A 222 -7.66 -18.55 13.44
N ALA A 223 -6.68 -17.66 13.44
CA ALA A 223 -6.92 -16.23 13.30
C ALA A 223 -7.55 -15.88 11.93
N TYR A 224 -7.10 -16.49 10.82
CA TYR A 224 -7.78 -16.35 9.53
C TYR A 224 -9.23 -16.86 9.56
N ARG A 225 -9.48 -18.00 10.20
CA ARG A 225 -10.84 -18.53 10.39
C ARG A 225 -11.71 -17.59 11.22
N ASN A 226 -11.16 -16.97 12.26
CA ASN A 226 -11.88 -15.97 13.06
C ASN A 226 -12.19 -14.70 12.25
N VAL A 227 -11.28 -14.24 11.40
CA VAL A 227 -11.57 -13.15 10.46
C VAL A 227 -12.68 -13.54 9.49
N GLY A 228 -12.69 -14.79 9.02
CA GLY A 228 -13.78 -15.32 8.21
C GLY A 228 -15.12 -15.28 8.94
N ARG A 229 -15.16 -15.64 10.22
CA ARG A 229 -16.37 -15.55 11.07
C ARG A 229 -16.84 -14.11 11.22
N LEU A 230 -15.93 -13.16 11.42
CA LEU A 230 -16.28 -11.74 11.47
C LEU A 230 -16.91 -11.26 10.16
N ILE A 231 -16.34 -11.66 9.01
CA ILE A 231 -16.93 -11.40 7.69
C ILE A 231 -18.35 -11.99 7.60
N GLY A 232 -18.52 -13.25 8.02
CA GLY A 232 -19.83 -13.92 8.04
C GLY A 232 -20.86 -13.20 8.93
N LEU A 233 -20.44 -12.75 10.12
CA LEU A 233 -21.29 -11.99 11.04
C LEU A 233 -21.69 -10.64 10.46
N CYS A 234 -20.75 -9.91 9.87
CA CYS A 234 -21.02 -8.64 9.19
C CYS A 234 -22.05 -8.81 8.07
N LEU A 235 -21.89 -9.84 7.22
CA LEU A 235 -22.86 -10.13 6.16
C LEU A 235 -24.23 -10.53 6.71
N LEU A 236 -24.27 -11.31 7.79
CA LEU A 236 -25.52 -11.74 8.44
C LEU A 236 -26.28 -10.58 9.08
N GLN A 237 -25.56 -9.65 9.70
CA GLN A 237 -26.12 -8.50 10.42
C GLN A 237 -26.29 -7.26 9.53
N ASN A 238 -25.87 -7.34 8.25
CA ASN A 238 -25.85 -6.22 7.31
C ASN A 238 -24.98 -5.04 7.78
N GLU A 239 -23.89 -5.38 8.46
CA GLU A 239 -22.87 -4.47 8.98
C GLU A 239 -21.66 -4.40 8.04
N LEU A 240 -21.02 -3.23 7.97
CA LEU A 240 -19.86 -3.06 7.11
C LEU A 240 -18.58 -3.54 7.80
N PHE A 241 -17.81 -4.36 7.11
CA PHE A 241 -16.51 -4.84 7.57
C PHE A 241 -15.39 -3.91 7.05
N PRO A 242 -14.55 -3.34 7.93
CA PRO A 242 -13.54 -2.36 7.56
C PRO A 242 -12.26 -2.96 6.95
N LEU A 243 -12.38 -4.03 6.17
CA LEU A 243 -11.28 -4.68 5.45
C LEU A 243 -11.69 -4.95 3.99
N PRO A 244 -11.33 -4.08 3.04
CA PRO A 244 -11.56 -4.34 1.63
C PRO A 244 -10.62 -5.43 1.13
N LEU A 245 -11.18 -6.55 0.68
CA LEU A 245 -10.38 -7.69 0.19
C LEU A 245 -10.06 -7.59 -1.31
N CYS A 246 -8.92 -8.12 -1.71
CA CYS A 246 -8.57 -8.29 -3.12
C CYS A 246 -9.56 -9.24 -3.83
N ARG A 247 -9.76 -9.02 -5.13
CA ARG A 247 -10.74 -9.74 -5.95
C ARG A 247 -10.57 -11.26 -5.92
N HIS A 248 -9.32 -11.76 -5.97
CA HIS A 248 -9.03 -13.20 -5.94
C HIS A 248 -9.43 -13.85 -4.61
N VAL A 249 -9.28 -13.13 -3.48
CA VAL A 249 -9.70 -13.58 -2.15
C VAL A 249 -11.21 -13.78 -2.11
N ILE A 250 -11.96 -12.78 -2.60
CA ILE A 250 -13.42 -12.84 -2.68
C ILE A 250 -13.86 -13.99 -3.58
N LYS A 251 -13.25 -14.13 -4.76
CA LYS A 251 -13.52 -15.26 -5.66
C LYS A 251 -13.28 -16.60 -4.98
N TYR A 252 -12.22 -16.76 -4.21
CA TYR A 252 -11.95 -17.98 -3.46
C TYR A 252 -13.04 -18.26 -2.40
N ILE A 253 -13.46 -17.24 -1.64
CA ILE A 253 -14.59 -17.34 -0.68
C ILE A 253 -15.91 -17.68 -1.38
N LEU A 254 -16.11 -17.28 -2.64
CA LEU A 254 -17.29 -17.59 -3.44
C LEU A 254 -17.17 -18.87 -4.28
N ASN A 255 -16.06 -19.60 -4.17
CA ASN A 255 -15.75 -20.78 -5.00
C ASN A 255 -15.82 -20.48 -6.51
N ARG A 256 -15.28 -19.34 -6.93
CA ARG A 256 -15.21 -18.89 -8.33
C ARG A 256 -13.79 -19.04 -8.87
N SER A 257 -13.68 -19.26 -10.19
CA SER A 257 -12.38 -19.36 -10.85
C SER A 257 -11.62 -18.03 -10.81
N VAL A 258 -10.39 -18.11 -10.30
CA VAL A 258 -9.39 -17.04 -10.37
C VAL A 258 -8.64 -17.19 -11.69
N ARG A 259 -8.67 -16.15 -12.52
CA ARG A 259 -8.08 -16.12 -13.86
C ARG A 259 -6.87 -15.18 -13.85
N TRP A 260 -6.01 -15.28 -14.87
CA TRP A 260 -4.83 -14.42 -14.97
C TRP A 260 -5.17 -12.92 -14.98
N HIS A 261 -6.32 -12.53 -15.56
CA HIS A 261 -6.81 -11.15 -15.54
C HIS A 261 -7.09 -10.61 -14.12
N ASP A 262 -7.35 -11.49 -13.14
CA ASP A 262 -7.53 -11.05 -11.75
C ASP A 262 -6.21 -10.52 -11.15
N LEU A 263 -5.06 -10.87 -11.74
CA LEU A 263 -3.76 -10.34 -11.36
C LEU A 263 -3.71 -8.82 -11.49
N ALA A 264 -4.40 -8.22 -12.47
CA ALA A 264 -4.47 -6.77 -12.62
C ALA A 264 -5.07 -6.04 -11.39
N PHE A 265 -5.92 -6.72 -10.62
CA PHE A 265 -6.52 -6.21 -9.39
C PHE A 265 -5.70 -6.49 -8.14
N PHE A 266 -4.71 -7.37 -8.24
CA PHE A 266 -3.79 -7.72 -7.17
C PHE A 266 -2.48 -6.93 -7.32
N ASP A 267 -1.82 -7.08 -8.47
CA ASP A 267 -0.59 -6.40 -8.85
C ASP A 267 -0.71 -5.92 -10.31
N SER A 268 -1.12 -4.67 -10.47
CA SER A 268 -1.31 -4.05 -11.79
C SER A 268 0.00 -3.89 -12.54
N THR A 269 1.12 -3.71 -11.85
CA THR A 269 2.43 -3.52 -12.48
C THR A 269 2.93 -4.84 -13.04
N MET A 270 2.86 -5.91 -12.25
CA MET A 270 3.28 -7.22 -12.71
C MET A 270 2.38 -7.77 -13.82
N TYR A 271 1.06 -7.55 -13.72
CA TYR A 271 0.13 -7.89 -14.79
C TYR A 271 0.54 -7.24 -16.13
N GLU A 272 0.82 -5.94 -16.13
CA GLU A 272 1.20 -5.22 -17.35
C GLU A 272 2.55 -5.69 -17.88
N ASN A 273 3.51 -5.96 -16.99
CA ASN A 273 4.81 -6.48 -17.39
C ASN A 273 4.70 -7.85 -18.08
N LEU A 274 3.93 -8.79 -17.51
CA LEU A 274 3.71 -10.11 -18.12
C LEU A 274 2.93 -10.02 -19.43
N ARG A 275 1.89 -9.17 -19.48
CA ARG A 275 1.12 -8.90 -20.71
C ARG A 275 2.02 -8.37 -21.82
N ARG A 276 2.88 -7.40 -21.49
CA ARG A 276 3.84 -6.83 -22.43
C ARG A 276 4.85 -7.85 -22.91
N THR A 277 5.35 -8.71 -22.03
CA THR A 277 6.25 -9.80 -22.43
C THR A 277 5.59 -10.77 -23.41
N ALA A 278 4.32 -11.12 -23.22
CA ALA A 278 3.57 -11.92 -24.19
C ALA A 278 3.46 -11.19 -25.55
N TYR A 279 3.07 -9.92 -25.54
CA TYR A 279 2.96 -9.12 -26.76
C TYR A 279 4.29 -8.94 -27.50
N ASP A 280 5.36 -8.62 -26.79
CA ASP A 280 6.69 -8.46 -27.37
C ASP A 280 7.24 -9.80 -27.90
N ALA A 281 6.89 -10.93 -27.29
CA ALA A 281 7.24 -12.25 -27.79
C ALA A 281 6.56 -12.56 -29.13
N GLU A 282 5.27 -12.23 -29.26
CA GLU A 282 4.53 -12.38 -30.53
C GLU A 282 5.17 -11.54 -31.64
N LYS A 283 5.64 -10.33 -31.33
CA LYS A 283 6.22 -9.41 -32.31
C LYS A 283 7.67 -9.72 -32.70
N ASN A 284 8.51 -10.08 -31.71
CA ASN A 284 9.95 -10.23 -31.88
C ASN A 284 10.40 -11.70 -32.00
N GLY A 285 9.49 -12.65 -31.81
CA GLY A 285 9.74 -14.08 -31.96
C GLY A 285 10.48 -14.72 -30.78
N PRO A 286 10.93 -15.99 -30.93
CA PRO A 286 11.44 -16.79 -29.82
C PRO A 286 12.73 -16.28 -29.16
N GLN A 287 13.61 -15.61 -29.93
CA GLN A 287 14.88 -15.10 -29.42
C GLN A 287 14.68 -14.09 -28.28
N TYR A 288 13.68 -13.22 -28.41
CA TYR A 288 13.36 -12.23 -27.37
C TYR A 288 13.06 -12.87 -26.01
N ILE A 289 12.32 -14.00 -25.97
CA ILE A 289 12.02 -14.69 -24.72
C ILE A 289 13.26 -15.35 -24.13
N ASN A 290 14.09 -15.97 -24.97
CA ASN A 290 15.32 -16.61 -24.52
C ASN A 290 16.29 -15.59 -23.90
N ASP A 291 16.35 -14.37 -24.45
CA ASP A 291 17.18 -13.28 -23.93
C ASP A 291 16.75 -12.77 -22.53
N LEU A 292 15.49 -13.01 -22.14
CA LEU A 292 15.00 -12.63 -20.81
C LEU A 292 15.48 -13.60 -19.72
N HIS A 293 15.96 -14.79 -20.08
CA HIS A 293 16.45 -15.83 -19.15
C HIS A 293 15.49 -16.04 -17.96
N LEU A 294 14.21 -16.21 -18.29
CA LEU A 294 13.16 -16.51 -17.31
C LEU A 294 13.11 -18.01 -17.06
N THR A 295 12.86 -18.40 -15.83
CA THR A 295 12.60 -19.79 -15.43
C THR A 295 11.22 -19.90 -14.81
N PHE A 296 10.70 -21.11 -14.64
CA PHE A 296 9.45 -21.37 -13.92
C PHE A 296 9.65 -21.25 -12.39
N SER A 297 10.27 -20.17 -11.95
CA SER A 297 10.47 -19.84 -10.54
C SER A 297 9.98 -18.42 -10.24
N LEU A 298 9.71 -18.17 -8.97
CA LEU A 298 9.11 -16.94 -8.49
C LEU A 298 9.78 -16.49 -7.20
N ALA A 299 10.42 -15.33 -7.25
CA ALA A 299 10.92 -14.66 -6.06
C ALA A 299 9.81 -13.78 -5.45
N VAL A 300 9.59 -13.96 -4.15
CA VAL A 300 8.60 -13.24 -3.35
C VAL A 300 9.30 -12.06 -2.65
N THR A 301 8.58 -10.95 -2.44
CA THR A 301 9.19 -9.71 -1.91
C THR A 301 9.61 -9.85 -0.45
N GLU A 302 10.47 -8.95 0.06
CA GLU A 302 10.88 -8.99 1.48
C GLU A 302 9.71 -8.84 2.46
N LYS A 303 8.68 -8.09 2.05
CA LYS A 303 7.43 -7.96 2.81
C LYS A 303 6.67 -9.28 2.96
N GLU A 304 6.95 -10.24 2.09
CA GLU A 304 6.29 -11.53 2.01
C GLU A 304 7.23 -12.70 2.38
N GLY A 305 8.51 -12.46 2.69
CA GLY A 305 9.45 -13.47 3.22
C GLY A 305 10.75 -13.67 2.45
N SER A 306 10.98 -12.98 1.32
CA SER A 306 12.21 -13.11 0.50
C SER A 306 12.54 -14.54 0.04
N GLU A 307 11.53 -15.38 -0.15
CA GLU A 307 11.70 -16.78 -0.60
C GLU A 307 11.55 -16.90 -2.12
N THR A 308 12.20 -17.91 -2.70
CA THR A 308 12.03 -18.27 -4.11
C THR A 308 11.32 -19.61 -4.19
N TYR A 309 10.27 -19.69 -5.00
CA TYR A 309 9.45 -20.87 -5.17
C TYR A 309 9.45 -21.35 -6.62
N ASP A 310 9.46 -22.65 -6.79
CA ASP A 310 9.30 -23.26 -8.11
C ASP A 310 7.81 -23.40 -8.44
N LEU A 311 7.41 -22.86 -9.60
CA LEU A 311 6.02 -22.84 -10.07
C LEU A 311 5.55 -24.21 -10.58
N VAL A 312 6.50 -25.06 -10.93
CA VAL A 312 6.33 -26.46 -11.35
C VAL A 312 7.47 -27.28 -10.75
N THR A 313 7.39 -28.61 -10.79
CA THR A 313 8.50 -29.47 -10.37
C THR A 313 9.77 -29.11 -11.12
N ASP A 314 10.85 -28.86 -10.38
CA ASP A 314 12.15 -28.39 -10.89
C ASP A 314 12.05 -27.11 -11.75
N GLY A 315 11.13 -26.21 -11.38
CA GLY A 315 10.83 -24.99 -12.14
C GLY A 315 12.01 -24.03 -12.28
N SER A 316 12.91 -24.01 -11.28
CA SER A 316 14.17 -23.26 -11.32
C SER A 316 15.13 -23.73 -12.43
N LEU A 317 15.04 -24.99 -12.85
CA LEU A 317 15.83 -25.59 -13.93
C LEU A 317 15.11 -25.56 -15.29
N LYS A 318 13.83 -25.18 -15.30
CA LYS A 318 13.00 -25.15 -16.51
C LYS A 318 12.92 -23.74 -17.07
N ASP A 319 13.54 -23.53 -18.22
CA ASP A 319 13.50 -22.25 -18.93
C ASP A 319 12.10 -21.96 -19.52
N VAL A 320 11.74 -20.68 -19.47
CA VAL A 320 10.59 -20.17 -20.21
C VAL A 320 11.01 -19.95 -21.65
N THR A 321 10.26 -20.56 -22.55
CA THR A 321 10.44 -20.51 -24.00
C THR A 321 9.17 -19.95 -24.64
N TYR A 322 9.25 -19.58 -25.91
CA TYR A 322 8.10 -19.06 -26.65
C TYR A 322 6.87 -19.99 -26.59
N SER A 323 7.07 -21.31 -26.67
CA SER A 323 5.98 -22.30 -26.67
C SER A 323 5.33 -22.51 -25.30
N ASN A 324 6.04 -22.22 -24.20
CA ASN A 324 5.54 -22.45 -22.84
C ASN A 324 5.23 -21.13 -22.08
N LEU A 325 5.36 -19.98 -22.73
CA LEU A 325 5.20 -18.66 -22.13
C LEU A 325 3.81 -18.44 -21.50
N TYR A 326 2.74 -18.81 -22.19
CA TYR A 326 1.38 -18.64 -21.65
C TYR A 326 1.12 -19.53 -20.45
N GLU A 327 1.69 -20.74 -20.43
CA GLU A 327 1.62 -21.61 -19.26
C GLU A 327 2.40 -21.01 -18.09
N PHE A 328 3.59 -20.45 -18.34
CA PHE A 328 4.33 -19.69 -17.32
C PHE A 328 3.48 -18.55 -16.74
N ILE A 329 2.87 -17.71 -17.58
CA ILE A 329 2.03 -16.58 -17.12
C ILE A 329 0.85 -17.07 -16.28
N LYS A 330 0.17 -18.14 -16.73
CA LYS A 330 -0.96 -18.73 -16.02
C LYS A 330 -0.54 -19.27 -14.65
N ARG A 331 0.54 -20.06 -14.60
CA ARG A 331 1.09 -20.63 -13.36
C ARG A 331 1.59 -19.55 -12.41
N TYR A 332 2.24 -18.51 -12.94
CA TYR A 332 2.66 -17.36 -12.15
C TYR A 332 1.46 -16.70 -11.45
N ALA A 333 0.40 -16.40 -12.20
CA ALA A 333 -0.79 -15.74 -11.66
C ALA A 333 -1.52 -16.60 -10.63
N GLU A 334 -1.69 -17.90 -10.91
CA GLU A 334 -2.29 -18.87 -9.99
C GLU A 334 -1.47 -18.99 -8.70
N PHE A 335 -0.15 -19.15 -8.82
CA PHE A 335 0.73 -19.31 -7.67
C PHE A 335 0.73 -18.07 -6.78
N ARG A 336 0.84 -16.86 -7.36
CA ARG A 336 0.84 -15.59 -6.61
C ARG A 336 -0.45 -15.34 -5.86
N MET A 337 -1.59 -15.65 -6.45
CA MET A 337 -2.90 -15.29 -5.89
C MET A 337 -3.50 -16.40 -5.02
N ILE A 338 -3.14 -17.66 -5.26
CA ILE A 338 -3.77 -18.82 -4.61
C ILE A 338 -2.74 -19.68 -3.91
N THR A 339 -1.86 -20.36 -4.63
CA THR A 339 -1.00 -21.43 -4.07
C THR A 339 -0.17 -20.94 -2.88
N LEU A 340 0.41 -19.74 -2.97
CA LEU A 340 1.25 -19.18 -1.91
C LEU A 340 0.51 -18.94 -0.57
N VAL A 341 -0.82 -18.78 -0.62
CA VAL A 341 -1.65 -18.43 0.54
C VAL A 341 -2.86 -19.35 0.69
N GLU A 342 -2.84 -20.52 0.08
CA GLU A 342 -4.01 -21.39 -0.07
C GLU A 342 -4.61 -21.80 1.27
N GLN A 343 -3.78 -22.21 2.24
CA GLN A 343 -4.28 -22.58 3.57
C GLN A 343 -4.92 -21.40 4.30
N SER A 344 -4.37 -20.20 4.15
CA SER A 344 -4.95 -18.97 4.71
C SER A 344 -6.33 -18.68 4.09
N LEU A 345 -6.44 -18.82 2.77
CA LEU A 345 -7.70 -18.63 2.04
C LEU A 345 -8.74 -19.68 2.42
N GLN A 346 -8.33 -20.94 2.58
CA GLN A 346 -9.20 -22.04 3.00
C GLN A 346 -9.77 -21.78 4.40
N HIS A 347 -8.93 -21.40 5.37
CA HIS A 347 -9.38 -21.09 6.73
C HIS A 347 -10.29 -19.85 6.76
N LEU A 348 -9.97 -18.82 5.97
CA LEU A 348 -10.84 -17.65 5.81
C LEU A 348 -12.23 -18.05 5.28
N ARG A 349 -12.28 -18.86 4.23
CA ARG A 349 -13.52 -19.40 3.66
C ARG A 349 -14.29 -20.23 4.70
N LEU A 350 -13.63 -21.15 5.39
CA LEU A 350 -14.26 -21.97 6.43
C LEU A 350 -14.89 -21.08 7.52
N GLY A 351 -14.20 -20.01 7.92
CA GLY A 351 -14.73 -19.06 8.89
C GLY A 351 -16.00 -18.36 8.44
N VAL A 352 -16.09 -17.96 7.16
CA VAL A 352 -17.31 -17.33 6.61
C VAL A 352 -18.51 -18.27 6.72
N PHE A 353 -18.31 -19.54 6.36
CA PHE A 353 -19.38 -20.56 6.38
C PHE A 353 -19.57 -21.26 7.73
N ASP A 354 -18.76 -20.93 8.75
CA ASP A 354 -19.11 -21.26 10.14
C ASP A 354 -20.32 -20.45 10.62
N VAL A 355 -20.55 -19.28 10.00
CA VAL A 355 -21.63 -18.34 10.37
C VAL A 355 -22.77 -18.37 9.36
N LEU A 356 -22.42 -18.41 8.06
CA LEU A 356 -23.39 -18.38 6.98
C LEU A 356 -23.72 -19.80 6.45
N PRO A 357 -24.96 -20.07 6.04
CA PRO A 357 -25.30 -21.30 5.32
C PRO A 357 -24.46 -21.46 4.04
N SER A 358 -24.11 -22.70 3.68
CA SER A 358 -23.19 -23.00 2.58
C SER A 358 -23.65 -22.46 1.21
N ASN A 359 -24.96 -22.32 1.00
CA ASN A 359 -25.58 -21.86 -0.25
C ASN A 359 -25.92 -20.36 -0.27
N SER A 360 -25.66 -19.63 0.82
CA SER A 360 -26.08 -18.23 0.98
C SER A 360 -25.42 -17.26 0.00
N LEU A 361 -24.28 -17.63 -0.59
CA LEU A 361 -23.47 -16.77 -1.45
C LEU A 361 -23.40 -17.24 -2.92
N ASP A 362 -24.12 -18.30 -3.30
CA ASP A 362 -23.96 -18.99 -4.59
C ASP A 362 -24.29 -18.14 -5.82
N TYR A 363 -25.12 -17.12 -5.67
CA TYR A 363 -25.55 -16.23 -6.77
C TYR A 363 -24.84 -14.88 -6.78
N LEU A 364 -23.98 -14.61 -5.78
CA LEU A 364 -23.27 -13.34 -5.71
C LEU A 364 -22.09 -13.33 -6.69
N SER A 365 -21.94 -12.19 -7.37
CA SER A 365 -20.68 -11.86 -8.01
C SER A 365 -19.66 -11.37 -6.97
N PRO A 366 -18.35 -11.39 -7.29
CA PRO A 366 -17.34 -10.79 -6.43
C PRO A 366 -17.59 -9.30 -6.13
N GLU A 367 -18.19 -8.58 -7.07
CA GLU A 367 -18.58 -7.18 -6.94
C GLU A 367 -19.74 -7.01 -5.95
N ASP A 368 -20.75 -7.87 -6.02
CA ASP A 368 -21.89 -7.83 -5.08
C ASP A 368 -21.42 -8.16 -3.66
N PHE A 369 -20.58 -9.19 -3.51
CA PHE A 369 -20.00 -9.55 -2.21
C PHE A 369 -19.21 -8.37 -1.62
N ARG A 370 -18.39 -7.69 -2.42
CA ARG A 370 -17.65 -6.51 -1.97
C ARG A 370 -18.58 -5.37 -1.57
N LEU A 371 -19.64 -5.14 -2.35
CA LEU A 371 -20.62 -4.09 -2.06
C LEU A 371 -21.35 -4.38 -0.74
N LEU A 372 -21.76 -5.63 -0.51
CA LEU A 372 -22.40 -6.03 0.75
C LEU A 372 -21.44 -5.93 1.94
N LEU A 373 -20.19 -6.35 1.78
CA LEU A 373 -19.23 -6.39 2.87
C LEU A 373 -18.65 -5.02 3.22
N ASN A 374 -18.34 -4.17 2.24
CA ASN A 374 -17.62 -2.91 2.45
C ASN A 374 -18.44 -1.65 2.10
N GLY A 375 -19.62 -1.80 1.50
CA GLY A 375 -20.44 -0.68 1.05
C GLY A 375 -19.84 0.09 -0.13
N THR A 376 -20.37 1.29 -0.37
CA THR A 376 -19.87 2.23 -1.39
C THR A 376 -19.19 3.42 -0.74
N SER A 377 -17.94 3.66 -1.12
CA SER A 377 -17.21 4.89 -0.77
C SER A 377 -17.62 6.09 -1.61
N ASN A 378 -18.33 5.86 -2.73
CA ASN A 378 -18.90 6.94 -3.51
C ASN A 378 -20.28 7.30 -2.95
N ILE A 379 -20.33 8.41 -2.21
CA ILE A 379 -21.53 8.89 -1.53
C ILE A 379 -22.48 9.52 -2.56
N ASN A 380 -23.58 8.82 -2.85
CA ASN A 380 -24.69 9.37 -3.62
C ASN A 380 -25.60 10.20 -2.68
N VAL A 381 -25.64 11.51 -2.92
CA VAL A 381 -26.40 12.45 -2.08
C VAL A 381 -27.92 12.20 -2.16
N THR A 382 -28.44 11.79 -3.32
CA THR A 382 -29.85 11.46 -3.50
C THR A 382 -30.24 10.24 -2.67
N THR A 383 -29.39 9.20 -2.66
CA THR A 383 -29.61 8.02 -1.82
C THR A 383 -29.56 8.37 -0.34
N LEU A 384 -28.56 9.15 0.09
CA LEU A 384 -28.46 9.59 1.49
C LEU A 384 -29.68 10.43 1.90
N MET A 385 -30.18 11.29 1.00
CA MET A 385 -31.38 12.09 1.22
C MET A 385 -32.63 11.22 1.41
N ALA A 386 -32.78 10.16 0.59
CA ALA A 386 -33.93 9.26 0.69
C ALA A 386 -34.00 8.52 2.04
N TYR A 387 -32.85 8.26 2.68
CA TYR A 387 -32.77 7.54 3.95
C TYR A 387 -32.60 8.44 5.17
N THR A 388 -32.56 9.76 4.97
CA THR A 388 -32.36 10.71 6.07
C THR A 388 -33.67 11.31 6.54
N THR A 389 -33.93 11.24 7.84
CA THR A 389 -35.04 11.95 8.49
C THR A 389 -34.56 13.28 9.09
N PHE A 390 -35.46 14.27 9.17
CA PHE A 390 -35.17 15.55 9.83
C PHE A 390 -36.08 15.74 11.04
N ASN A 391 -35.47 16.05 12.18
CA ASN A 391 -36.15 16.44 13.41
C ASN A 391 -35.95 17.94 13.65
N ASP A 392 -36.97 18.62 14.16
CA ASP A 392 -36.94 20.05 14.44
C ASP A 392 -37.01 20.30 15.95
N GLU A 393 -35.99 20.96 16.49
CA GLU A 393 -35.90 21.45 17.87
C GLU A 393 -35.69 22.97 17.90
N SER A 394 -35.78 23.67 16.76
CA SER A 394 -35.49 25.10 16.68
C SER A 394 -36.69 25.97 17.04
N GLY A 395 -37.92 25.45 16.91
CA GLY A 395 -39.16 26.19 17.18
C GLY A 395 -39.47 27.28 16.15
N GLU A 396 -38.92 27.18 14.94
CA GLU A 396 -39.07 28.18 13.88
C GLU A 396 -40.20 27.82 12.90
N ASN A 397 -40.57 28.75 12.03
CA ASN A 397 -41.63 28.48 11.07
C ASN A 397 -41.22 27.42 10.03
N THR A 398 -42.22 26.71 9.49
CA THR A 398 -42.00 25.60 8.54
C THR A 398 -41.27 26.04 7.26
N GLU A 399 -41.45 27.29 6.82
CA GLU A 399 -40.79 27.84 5.63
C GLU A 399 -39.27 27.94 5.82
N ARG A 400 -38.83 28.48 6.95
CA ARG A 400 -37.40 28.62 7.30
C ARG A 400 -36.74 27.26 7.45
N ILE A 401 -37.42 26.31 8.11
CA ILE A 401 -36.96 24.92 8.23
C ILE A 401 -36.80 24.27 6.86
N ASN A 402 -37.78 24.41 5.98
CA ASN A 402 -37.72 23.85 4.63
C ASN A 402 -36.62 24.49 3.78
N GLN A 403 -36.38 25.79 3.94
CA GLN A 403 -35.25 26.48 3.31
C GLN A 403 -33.91 25.94 3.81
N PHE A 404 -33.77 25.72 5.12
CA PHE A 404 -32.57 25.14 5.70
C PHE A 404 -32.30 23.71 5.21
N LYS A 405 -33.32 22.85 5.14
CA LYS A 405 -33.21 21.50 4.55
C LYS A 405 -32.68 21.54 3.11
N LYS A 406 -33.19 22.47 2.29
CA LYS A 406 -32.69 22.68 0.91
C LYS A 406 -31.24 23.17 0.90
N TRP A 407 -30.86 24.04 1.84
CA TRP A 407 -29.47 24.51 1.96
C TRP A 407 -28.53 23.37 2.32
N PHE A 408 -28.89 22.53 3.29
CA PHE A 408 -28.11 21.38 3.72
C PHE A 408 -27.77 20.48 2.54
N TRP A 409 -28.77 19.96 1.83
CA TRP A 409 -28.54 19.08 0.70
C TRP A 409 -27.77 19.74 -0.44
N SER A 410 -28.06 21.00 -0.75
CA SER A 410 -27.34 21.73 -1.78
C SER A 410 -25.87 22.03 -1.41
N VAL A 411 -25.53 22.07 -0.12
CA VAL A 411 -24.13 22.13 0.34
C VAL A 411 -23.45 20.78 0.11
N LEU A 412 -24.09 19.68 0.49
CA LEU A 412 -23.56 18.31 0.32
C LEU A 412 -23.34 17.96 -1.16
N GLU A 413 -24.22 18.38 -2.06
CA GLU A 413 -24.03 18.21 -3.51
C GLU A 413 -22.79 18.93 -4.03
N LYS A 414 -22.41 20.06 -3.43
CA LYS A 414 -21.22 20.84 -3.82
C LYS A 414 -19.92 20.34 -3.18
N PHE A 415 -20.00 19.45 -2.19
CA PHE A 415 -18.83 18.80 -1.62
C PHE A 415 -18.18 17.86 -2.63
N ASN A 416 -16.85 17.79 -2.59
CA ASN A 416 -16.10 16.80 -3.36
C ASN A 416 -16.25 15.40 -2.74
N ALA A 417 -15.78 14.36 -3.43
CA ALA A 417 -15.95 12.97 -2.98
C ALA A 417 -15.37 12.71 -1.58
N VAL A 418 -14.23 13.30 -1.25
CA VAL A 418 -13.57 13.15 0.06
C VAL A 418 -14.38 13.85 1.15
N GLU A 419 -14.82 15.10 0.90
CA GLU A 419 -15.65 15.85 1.85
C GLU A 419 -16.99 15.16 2.15
N ARG A 420 -17.61 14.54 1.13
CA ARG A 420 -18.83 13.75 1.35
C ARG A 420 -18.57 12.53 2.21
N GLN A 421 -17.45 11.83 1.96
CA GLN A 421 -17.07 10.67 2.73
C GLN A 421 -16.75 11.03 4.18
N ASP A 422 -15.98 12.11 4.39
CA ASP A 422 -15.65 12.63 5.72
C ASP A 422 -16.90 13.06 6.49
N LEU A 423 -17.89 13.66 5.82
CA LEU A 423 -19.17 14.02 6.44
C LEU A 423 -19.97 12.79 6.87
N VAL A 424 -20.08 11.77 6.00
CA VAL A 424 -20.79 10.53 6.35
C VAL A 424 -20.08 9.82 7.50
N TYR A 425 -18.75 9.82 7.52
CA TYR A 425 -17.97 9.27 8.63
C TYR A 425 -18.18 10.06 9.93
N PHE A 426 -18.16 11.39 9.87
CA PHE A 426 -18.46 12.25 11.02
C PHE A 426 -19.86 12.00 11.59
N TRP A 427 -20.84 11.78 10.71
CA TRP A 427 -22.24 11.59 11.08
C TRP A 427 -22.55 10.18 11.61
N THR A 428 -22.07 9.15 10.91
CA THR A 428 -22.49 7.75 11.12
C THR A 428 -21.39 6.87 11.73
N GLY A 429 -20.14 7.34 11.78
CA GLY A 429 -19.00 6.51 12.15
C GLY A 429 -18.55 5.53 11.05
N SER A 430 -19.27 5.44 9.93
CA SER A 430 -18.89 4.63 8.76
C SER A 430 -18.42 5.51 7.60
N PRO A 431 -17.27 5.21 6.97
CA PRO A 431 -16.80 5.95 5.80
C PRO A 431 -17.46 5.48 4.49
N ALA A 432 -18.46 4.60 4.53
CA ALA A 432 -19.13 4.06 3.36
C ALA A 432 -20.64 3.96 3.58
N LEU A 433 -21.42 4.12 2.50
CA LEU A 433 -22.86 3.84 2.56
C LEU A 433 -23.10 2.33 2.41
N PRO A 434 -24.02 1.75 3.18
CA PRO A 434 -24.48 0.38 2.98
C PRO A 434 -25.06 0.14 1.57
N ALA A 435 -25.11 -1.13 1.17
CA ALA A 435 -25.65 -1.53 -0.13
C ALA A 435 -27.16 -1.27 -0.28
N SER A 436 -27.88 -1.21 0.83
CA SER A 436 -29.34 -1.06 0.88
C SER A 436 -29.79 -0.25 2.10
N GLU A 437 -31.04 0.21 2.09
CA GLU A 437 -31.68 0.90 3.22
C GLU A 437 -31.60 0.09 4.52
N ALA A 438 -31.79 -1.22 4.44
CA ALA A 438 -31.77 -2.11 5.60
C ALA A 438 -30.40 -2.14 6.31
N GLY A 439 -29.34 -1.64 5.66
CA GLY A 439 -28.00 -1.55 6.25
C GLY A 439 -27.78 -0.25 7.03
N PHE A 440 -28.71 0.70 6.94
CA PHE A 440 -28.72 1.86 7.82
C PHE A 440 -29.41 1.49 9.13
N GLN A 441 -28.64 0.87 10.03
CA GLN A 441 -29.10 0.57 11.38
C GLN A 441 -28.15 1.24 12.37
N PRO A 442 -28.54 2.38 12.98
CA PRO A 442 -29.82 3.09 12.83
C PRO A 442 -29.90 3.99 11.59
N GLN A 443 -31.13 4.32 11.17
CA GLN A 443 -31.38 5.25 10.07
C GLN A 443 -30.78 6.64 10.36
N PRO A 444 -30.11 7.27 9.39
CA PRO A 444 -29.50 8.56 9.60
C PRO A 444 -30.56 9.64 9.84
N SER A 445 -30.32 10.50 10.81
CA SER A 445 -31.20 11.62 11.14
C SER A 445 -30.44 12.92 11.31
N VAL A 446 -31.06 14.04 10.93
CA VAL A 446 -30.54 15.39 11.16
C VAL A 446 -31.49 16.12 12.11
N THR A 447 -31.00 16.50 13.28
CA THR A 447 -31.73 17.34 14.23
C THR A 447 -31.32 18.79 14.04
N ILE A 448 -32.29 19.63 13.66
CA ILE A 448 -32.12 21.07 13.52
C ILE A 448 -32.27 21.70 14.91
N ARG A 449 -31.18 22.27 15.41
CA ARG A 449 -31.11 22.93 16.72
C ARG A 449 -31.49 24.41 16.61
N PRO A 450 -31.79 25.09 17.72
CA PRO A 450 -32.01 26.54 17.74
C PRO A 450 -30.94 27.33 16.98
N ALA A 451 -31.30 28.52 16.51
CA ALA A 451 -30.43 29.34 15.69
C ALA A 451 -29.16 29.77 16.45
N ASP A 452 -28.00 29.41 15.90
CA ASP A 452 -26.70 29.71 16.48
C ASP A 452 -25.60 29.63 15.42
N ASP A 453 -24.95 30.76 15.12
CA ASP A 453 -23.86 30.83 14.13
C ASP A 453 -22.46 30.58 14.73
N GLN A 454 -22.35 30.47 16.06
CA GLN A 454 -21.08 30.28 16.75
C GLN A 454 -20.74 28.80 16.86
N HIS A 455 -21.69 27.96 17.26
CA HIS A 455 -21.44 26.54 17.49
C HIS A 455 -21.27 25.73 16.20
N LEU A 456 -20.44 24.69 16.30
CA LEU A 456 -20.25 23.71 15.23
C LEU A 456 -21.35 22.66 15.25
N PRO A 457 -21.65 22.00 14.12
CA PRO A 457 -22.47 20.81 14.15
C PRO A 457 -21.76 19.71 14.95
N THR A 458 -22.55 18.88 15.62
CA THR A 458 -22.07 17.72 16.39
C THR A 458 -22.78 16.46 15.91
N ALA A 459 -22.25 15.29 16.22
CA ALA A 459 -22.86 14.02 15.80
C ALA A 459 -22.82 12.99 16.93
N ASN A 460 -23.89 12.22 17.05
CA ASN A 460 -23.92 10.99 17.83
C ASN A 460 -23.95 9.82 16.84
N THR A 461 -22.78 9.23 16.61
CA THR A 461 -22.58 8.15 15.64
C THR A 461 -23.29 6.87 16.05
N CYS A 462 -23.44 6.59 17.35
CA CYS A 462 -24.14 5.39 17.85
C CYS A 462 -25.60 5.34 17.41
N ILE A 463 -26.20 6.52 17.17
CA ILE A 463 -27.59 6.66 16.72
C ILE A 463 -27.70 7.33 15.34
N SER A 464 -26.60 7.41 14.60
CA SER A 464 -26.52 8.05 13.27
C SER A 464 -27.20 9.43 13.22
N ARG A 465 -27.00 10.25 14.26
CA ARG A 465 -27.69 11.56 14.37
C ARG A 465 -26.71 12.72 14.25
N LEU A 466 -27.00 13.62 13.32
CA LEU A 466 -26.28 14.88 13.13
C LEU A 466 -27.09 16.02 13.74
N TYR A 467 -26.50 16.76 14.66
CA TYR A 467 -27.07 17.98 15.24
C TYR A 467 -26.50 19.19 14.52
N VAL A 468 -27.38 20.00 13.93
CA VAL A 468 -26.97 21.18 13.17
C VAL A 468 -27.74 22.40 13.68
N PRO A 469 -27.06 23.43 14.20
CA PRO A 469 -27.70 24.71 14.47
C PRO A 469 -28.40 25.30 13.25
N LEU A 470 -29.52 25.99 13.46
CA LEU A 470 -30.22 26.70 12.40
C LEU A 470 -29.43 27.97 12.02
N TYR A 471 -28.40 27.80 11.21
CA TYR A 471 -27.53 28.88 10.75
C TYR A 471 -28.27 29.97 9.97
N SER A 472 -27.84 31.22 10.12
CA SER A 472 -28.47 32.38 9.46
C SER A 472 -28.27 32.41 7.95
N SER A 473 -27.26 31.72 7.41
CA SER A 473 -27.01 31.66 5.97
C SER A 473 -26.42 30.32 5.51
N LYS A 474 -26.68 30.00 4.23
CA LYS A 474 -26.09 28.83 3.55
C LYS A 474 -24.56 28.84 3.57
N ASN A 475 -23.94 30.02 3.54
CA ASN A 475 -22.48 30.16 3.57
C ASN A 475 -21.91 29.74 4.94
N ILE A 476 -22.57 30.14 6.03
CA ILE A 476 -22.18 29.74 7.38
C ILE A 476 -22.34 28.23 7.55
N LEU A 477 -23.49 27.67 7.13
CA LEU A 477 -23.72 26.22 7.14
C LEU A 477 -22.59 25.45 6.42
N LYS A 478 -22.22 25.89 5.22
CA LYS A 478 -21.11 25.29 4.46
C LYS A 478 -19.80 25.34 5.24
N LEU A 479 -19.42 26.51 5.73
CA LEU A 479 -18.15 26.70 6.44
C LEU A 479 -18.09 25.88 7.73
N LYS A 480 -19.18 25.83 8.49
CA LYS A 480 -19.27 25.09 9.76
C LYS A 480 -19.23 23.58 9.54
N LEU A 481 -19.95 23.06 8.53
CA LEU A 481 -19.84 21.65 8.14
C LEU A 481 -18.41 21.29 7.70
N GLN A 482 -17.81 22.09 6.82
CA GLN A 482 -16.43 21.86 6.36
C GLN A 482 -15.41 21.93 7.51
N TYR A 483 -15.63 22.80 8.48
CA TYR A 483 -14.76 22.90 9.65
C TYR A 483 -14.91 21.67 10.54
N ALA A 484 -16.14 21.26 10.86
CA ALA A 484 -16.41 20.10 11.72
C ALA A 484 -15.83 18.79 11.17
N ILE A 485 -15.99 18.54 9.85
CA ILE A 485 -15.44 17.31 9.24
C ILE A 485 -13.90 17.32 9.20
N LYS A 486 -13.26 18.50 9.13
CA LYS A 486 -11.79 18.64 9.12
C LYS A 486 -11.18 18.51 10.50
N THR A 487 -11.83 19.06 11.52
CA THR A 487 -11.30 18.99 12.90
C THR A 487 -11.47 17.61 13.52
N LYS A 488 -12.30 16.72 12.94
CA LYS A 488 -12.54 15.34 13.41
C LYS A 488 -12.80 15.27 14.93
N MET A 489 -13.35 16.32 15.51
CA MET A 489 -13.71 16.34 16.93
C MET A 489 -15.00 15.53 17.09
N PHE A 490 -14.86 14.30 17.56
CA PHE A 490 -15.98 13.51 18.06
C PHE A 490 -16.35 14.07 19.44
N GLY A 491 -17.34 14.96 19.47
CA GLY A 491 -17.87 15.48 20.73
C GLY A 491 -18.83 14.46 21.34
N PHE A 492 -18.55 14.02 22.56
CA PHE A 492 -19.63 13.54 23.43
C PHE A 492 -20.53 14.74 23.72
N VAL A 493 -21.79 14.67 23.28
CA VAL A 493 -22.84 15.66 23.60
C VAL A 493 -23.44 15.31 24.95
#